data_AF-A0A2E3EHP4-F1
#
_entry.id   AF-A0A2E3EHP4-F1
#
_cell.length_a   1.000
_cell.length_b   1.000
_cell.length_c   1.000
_cell.angle_alpha   90.00
_cell.angle_beta   90.00
_cell.angle_gamma   90.00
#
_symmetry.space_group_name_H-M   'P 1'
#
loop_
_entity.id
_entity.type
_entity.pdbx_description
1 polymer ?
#
loop_
_entity_poly.entity_id
_entity_poly.type
_entity_poly.pdbx_seq_one_letter_code
_entity_poly.pdbx_strand_id
1 'polypeptide(L)'
;MVCGHAYDRPTIPSGAAMSPAPIQSPARIQSRRSFIFTPGTRPDMFPKALASGTDIVCVDLEDAVAPKDKPEARDRAFAYVPVTEGDPRVERMIRINCLRTPEGMADVKALIEAEHPAPAVMLPKVKGPEEVRNLADLLDDYQRPTRLHVIIETNEGLEAAVEIATSSERIEALFFGGVDMAADLRCRNVWNALLYARSRVVHAAATAGVDVIDVPWLDLEDEAGMIREAEAAADLGFSGKGTIHPKQIPHINRVFTPDDATVAHARKVLDAFAAADSGLLVVDGKLIEKPVLRSMTRIVNTWEAAQRG
;
A
#
# COMPACT_ATOMS: atom_id res chain seq x y z
N MET A 1 36.80 -53.44 8.11
CA MET A 1 37.28 -52.15 7.58
C MET A 1 36.15 -51.61 6.70
N VAL A 2 35.55 -50.51 7.15
CA VAL A 2 34.16 -50.06 6.93
C VAL A 2 34.03 -49.35 5.57
N CYS A 3 33.22 -49.90 4.66
CA CYS A 3 31.92 -49.42 4.15
C CYS A 3 31.97 -48.18 3.22
N GLY A 4 31.84 -48.43 1.90
CA GLY A 4 31.73 -47.42 0.85
C GLY A 4 30.34 -46.79 0.82
N HIS A 5 30.29 -45.46 0.92
CA HIS A 5 29.06 -44.69 0.76
C HIS A 5 28.99 -44.14 -0.67
N ALA A 6 28.10 -44.72 -1.47
CA ALA A 6 27.64 -44.10 -2.70
C ALA A 6 26.84 -42.84 -2.33
N TYR A 7 27.24 -41.69 -2.88
CA TYR A 7 26.47 -40.46 -2.78
C TYR A 7 25.26 -40.58 -3.69
N ASP A 8 24.09 -40.84 -3.10
CA ASP A 8 22.80 -40.68 -3.77
C ASP A 8 22.56 -39.19 -4.04
N ARG A 9 22.32 -38.84 -5.30
CA ARG A 9 21.91 -37.48 -5.68
C ARG A 9 20.45 -37.28 -5.23
N PRO A 10 20.11 -36.20 -4.51
CA PRO A 10 18.72 -35.92 -4.19
C PRO A 10 17.94 -35.65 -5.49
N THR A 11 16.86 -36.39 -5.66
CA THR A 11 15.87 -36.19 -6.71
C THR A 11 15.17 -34.84 -6.50
N ILE A 12 15.31 -33.94 -7.47
CA ILE A 12 14.55 -32.68 -7.50
C ILE A 12 13.07 -33.04 -7.72
N PRO A 13 12.13 -32.64 -6.84
CA PRO A 13 10.72 -32.86 -7.10
C PRO A 13 10.32 -32.11 -8.37
N SER A 14 9.79 -32.87 -9.33
CA SER A 14 9.13 -32.37 -10.54
C SER A 14 8.17 -31.24 -10.19
N GLY A 15 8.27 -30.12 -10.90
CA GLY A 15 7.60 -28.86 -10.65
C GLY A 15 6.12 -29.00 -10.30
N ALA A 16 5.77 -28.54 -9.09
CA ALA A 16 4.43 -28.06 -8.83
C ALA A 16 4.25 -26.82 -9.72
N ALA A 17 3.43 -26.95 -10.77
CA ALA A 17 2.95 -25.79 -11.50
C ALA A 17 2.32 -24.84 -10.49
N MET A 18 2.91 -23.66 -10.29
CA MET A 18 2.28 -22.59 -9.54
C MET A 18 0.98 -22.26 -10.26
N SER A 19 -0.14 -22.70 -9.69
CA SER A 19 -1.45 -22.31 -10.17
C SER A 19 -1.51 -20.78 -10.10
N PRO A 20 -1.97 -20.07 -11.15
CA PRO A 20 -2.15 -18.63 -11.06
C PRO A 20 -3.05 -18.34 -9.86
N ALA A 21 -2.62 -17.38 -9.02
CA ALA A 21 -3.40 -16.95 -7.87
C ALA A 21 -4.86 -16.73 -8.33
N PRO A 22 -5.85 -17.29 -7.61
CA PRO A 22 -7.24 -17.09 -7.97
C PRO A 22 -7.51 -15.60 -8.07
N ILE A 23 -8.16 -15.17 -9.16
CA ILE A 23 -8.70 -13.81 -9.25
C ILE A 23 -9.68 -13.72 -8.09
N GLN A 24 -9.28 -13.02 -7.03
CA GLN A 24 -10.07 -12.88 -5.82
C GLN A 24 -11.47 -12.40 -6.23
N SER A 25 -12.50 -13.08 -5.71
CA SER A 25 -13.85 -12.52 -5.72
C SER A 25 -13.79 -11.12 -5.10
N PRO A 26 -14.57 -10.12 -5.56
CA PRO A 26 -14.35 -8.74 -5.17
C PRO A 26 -14.73 -8.56 -3.69
N ALA A 27 -13.79 -8.84 -2.79
CA ALA A 27 -13.63 -8.02 -1.60
C ALA A 27 -13.67 -6.58 -2.11
N ARG A 28 -14.57 -5.76 -1.55
CA ARG A 28 -14.86 -4.41 -2.04
C ARG A 28 -13.54 -3.68 -2.31
N ILE A 29 -13.23 -3.45 -3.58
CA ILE A 29 -12.04 -2.69 -3.96
C ILE A 29 -12.25 -1.29 -3.41
N GLN A 30 -11.40 -0.96 -2.42
CA GLN A 30 -11.36 0.31 -1.74
C GLN A 30 -10.42 1.22 -2.53
N SER A 31 -10.87 2.44 -2.81
CA SER A 31 -10.02 3.41 -3.49
C SER A 31 -8.89 3.84 -2.55
N ARG A 32 -7.65 3.91 -3.06
CA ARG A 32 -6.45 4.35 -2.32
C ARG A 32 -5.58 5.29 -3.15
N ARG A 33 -6.21 6.21 -3.90
CA ARG A 33 -5.57 7.11 -4.88
C ARG A 33 -4.68 8.15 -4.21
N SER A 34 -5.09 8.62 -3.05
CA SER A 34 -4.37 9.64 -2.28
C SER A 34 -4.36 9.31 -0.80
N PHE A 35 -3.31 9.75 -0.11
CA PHE A 35 -3.28 9.78 1.34
C PHE A 35 -2.66 11.07 1.87
N ILE A 36 -2.99 11.44 3.10
CA ILE A 36 -2.40 12.58 3.79
C ILE A 36 -2.01 12.20 5.22
N PHE A 37 -0.88 12.75 5.68
CA PHE A 37 -0.48 12.66 7.09
C PHE A 37 -1.05 13.82 7.91
N THR A 38 -1.42 13.54 9.15
CA THR A 38 -1.63 14.55 10.19
C THR A 38 -0.84 14.17 11.43
N PRO A 39 -0.09 15.07 12.08
CA PRO A 39 0.70 14.70 13.25
C PRO A 39 -0.21 14.39 14.44
N GLY A 40 0.11 13.36 15.24
CA GLY A 40 -0.65 12.96 16.43
C GLY A 40 -0.70 14.03 17.52
N THR A 41 0.19 15.03 17.45
CA THR A 41 0.17 16.22 18.33
C THR A 41 -0.92 17.24 17.93
N ARG A 42 -1.55 17.09 16.76
CA ARG A 42 -2.56 18.02 16.20
C ARG A 42 -3.88 17.31 15.88
N PRO A 43 -4.62 16.82 16.91
CA PRO A 43 -5.92 16.18 16.70
C PRO A 43 -6.94 17.10 16.02
N ASP A 44 -6.77 18.42 16.13
CA ASP A 44 -7.60 19.43 15.44
C ASP A 44 -7.50 19.38 13.91
N MET A 45 -6.44 18.78 13.36
CA MET A 45 -6.27 18.61 11.92
C MET A 45 -7.01 17.40 11.37
N PHE A 46 -7.32 16.40 12.21
CA PHE A 46 -7.86 15.12 11.77
C PHE A 46 -9.26 15.26 11.12
N PRO A 47 -10.24 15.99 11.68
CA PRO A 47 -11.53 16.19 11.02
C PRO A 47 -11.41 16.91 9.68
N LYS A 48 -10.47 17.86 9.55
CA LYS A 48 -10.21 18.58 8.30
C LYS A 48 -9.58 17.67 7.25
N ALA A 49 -8.70 16.76 7.66
CA ALA A 49 -8.12 15.77 6.77
C ALA A 49 -9.17 14.77 6.28
N LEU A 50 -10.10 14.32 7.15
CA LEU A 50 -11.22 13.47 6.73
C LEU A 50 -12.14 14.16 5.72
N ALA A 51 -12.29 15.48 5.80
CA ALA A 51 -13.09 16.27 4.87
C ALA A 51 -12.33 16.72 3.61
N SER A 52 -11.06 16.32 3.43
CA SER A 52 -10.21 16.83 2.35
C SER A 52 -10.43 16.18 0.97
N GLY A 53 -11.26 15.14 0.91
CA GLY A 53 -11.46 14.33 -0.30
C GLY A 53 -10.34 13.33 -0.58
N THR A 54 -9.47 13.07 0.40
CA THR A 54 -8.47 12.01 0.33
C THR A 54 -9.10 10.64 0.56
N ASP A 55 -8.49 9.59 0.03
CA ASP A 55 -8.94 8.23 0.27
C ASP A 55 -8.41 7.67 1.61
N ILE A 56 -7.26 8.16 2.09
CA ILE A 56 -6.62 7.71 3.34
C ILE A 56 -6.16 8.90 4.19
N VAL A 57 -6.48 8.90 5.49
CA VAL A 57 -5.86 9.77 6.48
C VAL A 57 -5.03 8.95 7.46
N CYS A 58 -3.76 9.31 7.57
CA CYS A 58 -2.82 8.67 8.48
C CYS A 58 -2.40 9.62 9.60
N VAL A 59 -2.69 9.27 10.85
CA VAL A 59 -2.19 10.01 12.01
C VAL A 59 -0.78 9.54 12.34
N ASP A 60 0.19 10.45 12.31
CA ASP A 60 1.59 10.12 12.47
C ASP A 60 2.06 10.23 13.93
N LEU A 61 2.65 9.16 14.45
CA LEU A 61 3.33 9.12 15.76
C LEU A 61 4.86 9.12 15.62
N GLU A 62 5.37 9.08 14.40
CA GLU A 62 6.76 8.73 14.09
C GLU A 62 7.59 9.99 13.75
N ASP A 63 8.04 10.18 12.51
CA ASP A 63 8.96 11.28 12.15
C ASP A 63 8.38 12.69 12.38
N ALA A 64 7.06 12.89 12.29
CA ALA A 64 6.44 14.20 12.52
C ALA A 64 6.26 14.55 14.01
N VAL A 65 6.66 13.67 14.93
CA VAL A 65 6.46 13.83 16.38
C VAL A 65 7.79 13.80 17.11
N ALA A 66 8.12 14.91 17.79
CA ALA A 66 9.34 14.99 18.60
C ALA A 66 9.31 13.97 19.74
N PRO A 67 10.45 13.39 20.16
CA PRO A 67 10.49 12.32 21.16
C PRO A 67 9.73 12.62 22.46
N LYS A 68 9.85 13.85 22.97
CA LYS A 68 9.16 14.30 24.19
C LYS A 68 7.63 14.33 24.08
N ASP A 69 7.10 14.45 22.86
CA ASP A 69 5.67 14.63 22.58
C ASP A 69 5.01 13.29 22.18
N LYS A 70 5.80 12.22 21.96
CA LYS A 70 5.31 10.89 21.57
C LYS A 70 4.31 10.28 22.56
N PRO A 71 4.48 10.40 23.90
CA PRO A 71 3.47 9.94 24.85
C PRO A 71 2.11 10.60 24.64
N GLU A 72 2.07 11.92 24.58
CA GLU A 72 0.83 12.69 24.39
C GLU A 72 0.21 12.44 23.01
N ALA A 73 1.03 12.36 21.96
CA ALA A 73 0.58 12.07 20.61
C ALA A 73 -0.07 10.67 20.50
N ARG A 74 0.52 9.66 21.15
CA ARG A 74 -0.02 8.29 21.19
C ARG A 74 -1.38 8.26 21.85
N ASP A 75 -1.50 8.83 23.05
CA ASP A 75 -2.76 8.85 23.80
C ASP A 75 -3.87 9.52 22.99
N ARG A 76 -3.55 10.63 22.32
CA ARG A 76 -4.48 11.32 21.41
C ARG A 76 -4.84 10.49 20.20
N ALA A 77 -3.87 9.90 19.50
CA ALA A 77 -4.15 9.16 18.28
C ALA A 77 -5.08 7.97 18.56
N PHE A 78 -4.78 7.15 19.58
CA PHE A 78 -5.59 5.99 19.92
C PHE A 78 -6.96 6.33 20.51
N ALA A 79 -7.10 7.47 21.21
CA ALA A 79 -8.39 7.92 21.70
C ALA A 79 -9.29 8.53 20.61
N TYR A 80 -8.72 9.28 19.66
CA TYR A 80 -9.50 10.08 18.70
C TYR A 80 -9.72 9.40 17.34
N VAL A 81 -8.72 8.72 16.79
CA VAL A 81 -8.80 8.17 15.41
C VAL A 81 -9.95 7.18 15.23
N PRO A 82 -10.21 6.23 16.16
CA PRO A 82 -11.27 5.24 15.97
C PRO A 82 -12.69 5.83 16.02
N VAL A 83 -12.88 6.95 16.71
CA VAL A 83 -14.21 7.49 17.06
C VAL A 83 -14.57 8.81 16.38
N THR A 84 -13.61 9.48 15.74
CA THR A 84 -13.88 10.76 15.08
C THR A 84 -14.82 10.57 13.89
N GLU A 85 -15.93 11.30 13.91
CA GLU A 85 -16.91 11.34 12.82
C GLU A 85 -16.28 11.89 11.54
N GLY A 86 -16.67 11.31 10.42
CA GLY A 86 -16.21 11.70 9.10
C GLY A 86 -16.72 10.71 8.06
N ASP A 87 -16.42 10.97 6.80
CA ASP A 87 -16.83 10.09 5.71
C ASP A 87 -16.36 8.64 5.98
N PRO A 88 -17.27 7.66 6.09
CA PRO A 88 -16.91 6.28 6.38
C PRO A 88 -16.09 5.63 5.25
N ARG A 89 -16.06 6.24 4.06
CA ARG A 89 -15.26 5.79 2.92
C ARG A 89 -13.78 6.12 3.08
N VAL A 90 -13.44 7.13 3.88
CA VAL A 90 -12.05 7.52 4.11
C VAL A 90 -11.41 6.53 5.08
N GLU A 91 -10.36 5.90 4.60
CA GLU A 91 -9.58 4.96 5.38
C GLU A 91 -8.79 5.70 6.47
N ARG A 92 -8.91 5.23 7.72
CA ARG A 92 -8.29 5.82 8.90
C ARG A 92 -7.19 4.90 9.40
N MET A 93 -5.98 5.44 9.59
CA MET A 93 -4.87 4.67 10.14
C MET A 93 -3.98 5.49 11.05
N ILE A 94 -3.20 4.81 11.88
CA ILE A 94 -2.17 5.39 12.72
C ILE A 94 -0.81 4.86 12.25
N ARG A 95 0.13 5.73 11.87
CA ARG A 95 1.54 5.36 11.69
C ARG A 95 2.19 5.29 13.05
N ILE A 96 2.45 4.07 13.50
CA ILE A 96 3.14 3.81 14.76
C ILE A 96 4.64 4.07 14.60
N ASN A 97 5.36 4.15 15.71
CA ASN A 97 6.81 4.20 15.73
C ASN A 97 7.40 2.84 15.31
N CYS A 98 8.65 2.88 14.83
CA CYS A 98 9.42 1.70 14.48
C CYS A 98 9.40 0.65 15.61
N LEU A 99 9.02 -0.59 15.28
CA LEU A 99 8.86 -1.68 16.25
C LEU A 99 10.16 -2.03 17.00
N ARG A 100 11.31 -1.58 16.51
CA ARG A 100 12.62 -1.78 17.16
C ARG A 100 12.98 -0.67 18.15
N THR A 101 12.03 0.18 18.53
CA THR A 101 12.22 1.30 19.47
C THR A 101 11.33 1.18 20.70
N PRO A 102 11.71 1.75 21.86
CA PRO A 102 10.84 1.82 23.04
C PRO A 102 9.47 2.44 22.74
N GLU A 103 9.44 3.46 21.89
CA GLU A 103 8.23 4.16 21.49
C GLU A 103 7.33 3.28 20.61
N GLY A 104 7.90 2.48 19.71
CA GLY A 104 7.15 1.50 18.93
C GLY A 104 6.51 0.42 19.81
N MET A 105 7.23 -0.05 20.83
CA MET A 105 6.66 -1.00 21.80
C MET A 105 5.55 -0.38 22.64
N ALA A 106 5.69 0.90 23.01
CA ALA A 106 4.64 1.64 23.71
C ALA A 106 3.41 1.85 22.81
N ASP A 107 3.60 2.11 21.51
CA ASP A 107 2.50 2.22 20.54
C ASP A 107 1.76 0.88 20.36
N VAL A 108 2.49 -0.24 20.28
CA VAL A 108 1.90 -1.59 20.20
C VAL A 108 1.10 -1.91 21.46
N LYS A 109 1.62 -1.59 22.65
CA LYS A 109 0.88 -1.75 23.91
C LYS A 109 -0.43 -0.95 23.88
N ALA A 110 -0.37 0.32 23.47
CA ALA A 110 -1.57 1.15 23.35
C ALA A 110 -2.57 0.61 22.31
N LEU A 111 -2.09 0.12 21.17
CA LEU A 111 -2.92 -0.53 20.15
C LEU A 111 -3.68 -1.74 20.69
N ILE A 112 -3.02 -2.55 21.51
CA ILE A 112 -3.59 -3.76 22.11
C ILE A 112 -4.52 -3.45 23.27
N GLU A 113 -4.31 -2.35 23.99
CA GLU A 113 -5.11 -1.97 25.16
C GLU A 113 -6.22 -0.96 24.84
N ALA A 114 -6.22 -0.37 23.64
CA ALA A 114 -7.18 0.65 23.25
C ALA A 114 -8.64 0.18 23.44
N GLU A 115 -9.47 1.03 24.03
CA GLU A 115 -10.90 0.77 24.19
C GLU A 115 -11.57 0.55 22.83
N HIS A 116 -11.26 1.42 21.86
CA HIS A 116 -11.71 1.31 20.48
C HIS A 116 -10.55 0.84 19.59
N PRO A 117 -10.68 -0.27 18.84
CA PRO A 117 -9.63 -0.73 17.94
C PRO A 117 -9.30 0.31 16.86
N ALA A 118 -8.01 0.54 16.62
CA ALA A 118 -7.59 1.30 15.45
C ALA A 118 -8.00 0.53 14.17
N PRO A 119 -8.65 1.17 13.18
CA PRO A 119 -9.08 0.47 11.96
C PRO A 119 -7.91 -0.09 11.14
N ALA A 120 -6.77 0.62 11.14
CA ALA A 120 -5.53 0.19 10.54
C ALA A 120 -4.32 0.83 11.23
N VAL A 121 -3.17 0.17 11.13
CA VAL A 121 -1.88 0.75 11.49
C VAL A 121 -0.89 0.65 10.33
N MET A 122 -0.03 1.66 10.23
CA MET A 122 1.06 1.73 9.28
C MET A 122 2.39 1.45 10.00
N LEU A 123 3.13 0.44 9.53
CA LEU A 123 4.41 0.03 10.09
C LEU A 123 5.56 0.68 9.28
N PRO A 124 6.31 1.62 9.89
CA PRO A 124 7.48 2.20 9.25
C PRO A 124 8.72 1.33 9.47
N LYS A 125 9.72 1.54 8.62
CA LYS A 125 11.10 1.06 8.78
C LYS A 125 11.17 -0.45 8.95
N VAL A 126 10.24 -1.19 8.34
CA VAL A 126 10.24 -2.67 8.39
C VAL A 126 11.47 -3.20 7.68
N LYS A 127 12.14 -4.17 8.32
CA LYS A 127 13.34 -4.83 7.77
C LYS A 127 13.13 -6.26 7.30
N GLY A 128 12.01 -6.89 7.68
CA GLY A 128 11.73 -8.27 7.30
C GLY A 128 10.33 -8.74 7.71
N PRO A 129 9.90 -9.90 7.20
CA PRO A 129 8.54 -10.40 7.39
C PRO A 129 8.19 -10.73 8.85
N GLU A 130 9.17 -11.07 9.68
CA GLU A 130 8.93 -11.42 11.09
C GLU A 130 8.39 -10.26 11.90
N GLU A 131 8.76 -9.02 11.58
CA GLU A 131 8.23 -7.84 12.28
C GLU A 131 6.72 -7.71 12.04
N VAL A 132 6.26 -8.04 10.84
CA VAL A 132 4.84 -8.02 10.47
C VAL A 132 4.10 -9.21 11.07
N ARG A 133 4.68 -10.42 10.99
CA ARG A 133 4.08 -11.65 11.57
C ARG A 133 3.88 -11.53 13.07
N ASN A 134 4.91 -11.09 13.80
CA ASN A 134 4.83 -10.95 15.25
C ASN A 134 3.73 -9.96 15.68
N LEU A 135 3.55 -8.85 14.94
CA LEU A 135 2.45 -7.92 15.22
C LEU A 135 1.10 -8.53 14.83
N ALA A 136 1.00 -9.23 13.70
CA ALA A 136 -0.22 -9.88 13.27
C ALA A 136 -0.71 -10.91 14.29
N ASP A 137 0.16 -11.81 14.74
CA ASP A 137 -0.14 -12.83 15.75
C ASP A 137 -0.62 -12.17 17.06
N LEU A 138 0.03 -11.08 17.46
CA LEU A 138 -0.36 -10.34 18.66
C LEU A 138 -1.73 -9.67 18.51
N LEU A 139 -2.07 -9.17 17.32
CA LEU A 139 -3.41 -8.64 17.04
C LEU A 139 -4.46 -9.76 17.03
N ASP A 140 -4.12 -10.97 16.56
CA ASP A 140 -5.00 -12.14 16.60
C ASP A 140 -5.26 -12.60 18.04
N ASP A 141 -4.21 -12.74 18.87
CA ASP A 141 -4.30 -13.16 20.27
C ASP A 141 -5.19 -12.22 21.11
N TYR A 142 -5.12 -10.91 20.84
CA TYR A 142 -5.94 -9.90 21.52
C TYR A 142 -7.20 -9.53 20.73
N GLN A 143 -7.57 -10.32 19.72
CA GLN A 143 -8.81 -10.18 18.95
C GLN A 143 -9.02 -8.77 18.36
N ARG A 144 -7.94 -8.14 17.92
CA ARG A 144 -7.95 -6.82 17.30
C ARG A 144 -8.18 -6.95 15.80
N PRO A 145 -9.27 -6.39 15.23
CA PRO A 145 -9.55 -6.44 13.79
C PRO A 145 -8.71 -5.44 12.98
N THR A 146 -7.58 -4.97 13.53
CA THR A 146 -6.73 -3.95 12.94
C THR A 146 -6.01 -4.47 11.70
N ARG A 147 -6.13 -3.74 10.60
CA ARG A 147 -5.47 -4.02 9.31
C ARG A 147 -4.07 -3.42 9.27
N LEU A 148 -3.20 -3.97 8.44
CA LEU A 148 -1.79 -3.56 8.37
C LEU A 148 -1.47 -2.88 7.03
N HIS A 149 -0.73 -1.80 7.12
CA HIS A 149 -0.07 -1.16 5.99
C HIS A 149 1.43 -1.12 6.28
N VAL A 150 2.26 -1.46 5.30
CA VAL A 150 3.70 -1.61 5.55
C VAL A 150 4.49 -0.67 4.65
N ILE A 151 5.38 0.12 5.23
CA ILE A 151 6.27 0.99 4.46
C ILE A 151 7.56 0.24 4.15
N ILE A 152 7.91 0.19 2.87
CA ILE A 152 9.21 -0.28 2.38
C ILE A 152 10.10 0.94 2.18
N GLU A 153 11.00 1.16 3.14
CA GLU A 153 11.86 2.35 3.20
C GLU A 153 13.27 2.09 3.76
N THR A 154 13.66 0.81 3.86
CA THR A 154 15.00 0.37 4.26
C THR A 154 15.57 -0.59 3.22
N ASN A 155 16.89 -0.68 3.11
CA ASN A 155 17.57 -1.61 2.20
C ASN A 155 17.17 -3.06 2.48
N GLU A 156 17.11 -3.48 3.76
CA GLU A 156 16.69 -4.84 4.12
C GLU A 156 15.21 -5.07 3.78
N GLY A 157 14.34 -4.10 4.04
CA GLY A 157 12.93 -4.16 3.66
C GLY A 157 12.72 -4.23 2.15
N LEU A 158 13.57 -3.56 1.35
CA LEU A 158 13.51 -3.61 -0.11
C LEU A 158 13.92 -4.98 -0.65
N GLU A 159 14.97 -5.56 -0.09
CA GLU A 159 15.43 -6.92 -0.43
C GLU A 159 14.32 -7.94 -0.13
N ALA A 160 13.77 -7.88 1.08
CA ALA A 160 12.70 -8.77 1.57
C ALA A 160 11.28 -8.36 1.15
N ALA A 161 11.12 -7.43 0.19
CA ALA A 161 9.82 -6.80 -0.08
C ALA A 161 8.69 -7.80 -0.41
N VAL A 162 8.98 -8.85 -1.19
CA VAL A 162 7.99 -9.90 -1.51
C VAL A 162 7.63 -10.70 -0.26
N GLU A 163 8.61 -11.11 0.52
CA GLU A 163 8.39 -11.89 1.74
C GLU A 163 7.55 -11.10 2.74
N ILE A 164 7.85 -9.80 2.92
CA ILE A 164 7.06 -8.87 3.72
C ILE A 164 5.63 -8.76 3.18
N ALA A 165 5.46 -8.55 1.87
CA ALA A 165 4.14 -8.37 1.28
C ALA A 165 3.23 -9.60 1.45
N THR A 166 3.82 -10.80 1.50
CA THR A 166 3.08 -12.07 1.66
C THR A 166 3.07 -12.59 3.10
N SER A 167 3.58 -11.83 4.07
CA SER A 167 3.80 -12.36 5.42
C SER A 167 2.54 -12.42 6.28
N SER A 168 1.45 -11.74 5.90
CA SER A 168 0.19 -11.75 6.63
C SER A 168 -0.98 -11.36 5.73
N GLU A 169 -2.12 -12.03 5.91
CA GLU A 169 -3.40 -11.67 5.25
C GLU A 169 -3.97 -10.33 5.75
N ARG A 170 -3.44 -9.79 6.86
CA ARG A 170 -3.83 -8.47 7.38
C ARG A 170 -3.27 -7.31 6.56
N ILE A 171 -2.29 -7.55 5.70
CA ILE A 171 -1.67 -6.51 4.86
C ILE A 171 -2.64 -6.14 3.75
N GLU A 172 -3.04 -4.86 3.70
CA GLU A 172 -3.92 -4.37 2.63
C GLU A 172 -3.21 -3.47 1.62
N ALA A 173 -2.10 -2.84 2.01
CA ALA A 173 -1.27 -2.09 1.09
C ALA A 173 0.18 -1.95 1.54
N LEU A 174 1.07 -1.81 0.56
CA LEU A 174 2.45 -1.35 0.76
C LEU A 174 2.56 0.15 0.48
N PHE A 175 3.52 0.78 1.14
CA PHE A 175 3.89 2.17 0.88
C PHE A 175 5.38 2.25 0.53
N PHE A 176 5.74 3.14 -0.38
CA PHE A 176 7.14 3.43 -0.68
C PHE A 176 7.61 4.69 0.07
N GLY A 177 8.56 4.52 1.00
CA GLY A 177 9.16 5.63 1.74
C GLY A 177 10.38 6.18 1.01
N GLY A 178 10.16 7.01 -0.01
CA GLY A 178 11.22 7.48 -0.90
C GLY A 178 12.31 8.36 -0.24
N VAL A 179 11.97 9.11 0.79
CA VAL A 179 12.92 9.98 1.52
C VAL A 179 13.95 9.14 2.27
N ASP A 180 13.48 8.21 3.10
CA ASP A 180 14.32 7.29 3.86
C ASP A 180 15.08 6.33 2.94
N MET A 181 14.42 5.82 1.89
CA MET A 181 15.07 4.98 0.88
C MET A 181 16.23 5.71 0.19
N ALA A 182 16.07 6.98 -0.19
CA ALA A 182 17.15 7.76 -0.80
C ALA A 182 18.33 7.97 0.16
N ALA A 183 18.04 8.22 1.44
CA ALA A 183 19.06 8.35 2.47
C ALA A 183 19.83 7.03 2.66
N ASP A 184 19.13 5.91 2.71
CA ASP A 184 19.73 4.58 2.93
C ASP A 184 20.53 4.10 1.71
N LEU A 185 20.06 4.42 0.50
CA LEU A 185 20.79 4.20 -0.76
C LEU A 185 21.90 5.23 -1.03
N ARG A 186 21.99 6.29 -0.22
CA ARG A 186 22.95 7.40 -0.35
C ARG A 186 22.87 8.09 -1.71
N CYS A 187 21.65 8.25 -2.22
CA CYS A 187 21.37 8.89 -3.50
C CYS A 187 20.48 10.12 -3.34
N ARG A 188 20.26 10.86 -4.43
CA ARG A 188 19.27 11.94 -4.44
C ARG A 188 17.88 11.35 -4.49
N ASN A 189 16.94 11.94 -3.76
CA ASN A 189 15.51 11.62 -3.86
C ASN A 189 14.94 12.17 -5.17
N VAL A 190 15.19 11.46 -6.27
CA VAL A 190 14.68 11.77 -7.62
C VAL A 190 14.24 10.50 -8.31
N TRP A 191 13.25 10.60 -9.20
CA TRP A 191 12.61 9.47 -9.89
C TRP A 191 13.59 8.40 -10.38
N ASN A 192 14.54 8.77 -11.25
CA ASN A 192 15.47 7.83 -11.87
C ASN A 192 16.39 7.11 -10.87
N ALA A 193 16.79 7.78 -9.78
CA ALA A 193 17.67 7.19 -8.77
C ALA A 193 16.95 6.12 -7.92
N LEU A 194 15.62 6.23 -7.81
CA LEU A 194 14.77 5.35 -7.01
C LEU A 194 13.89 4.44 -7.88
N LEU A 195 14.06 4.44 -9.21
CA LEU A 195 13.22 3.68 -10.13
C LEU A 195 13.26 2.18 -9.83
N TYR A 196 14.45 1.61 -9.59
CA TYR A 196 14.57 0.21 -9.20
C TYR A 196 13.82 -0.09 -7.89
N ALA A 197 14.00 0.75 -6.87
CA ALA A 197 13.35 0.56 -5.58
C ALA A 197 11.82 0.60 -5.72
N ARG A 198 11.29 1.58 -6.45
CA ARG A 198 9.85 1.65 -6.79
C ARG A 198 9.36 0.41 -7.51
N SER A 199 10.05 -0.02 -8.58
CA SER A 199 9.70 -1.22 -9.34
C SER A 199 9.68 -2.48 -8.46
N ARG A 200 10.63 -2.60 -7.53
CA ARG A 200 10.71 -3.73 -6.60
C ARG A 200 9.52 -3.77 -5.63
N VAL A 201 9.10 -2.62 -5.10
CA VAL A 201 7.92 -2.52 -4.22
C VAL A 201 6.62 -2.78 -4.98
N VAL A 202 6.48 -2.25 -6.21
CA VAL A 202 5.33 -2.57 -7.08
C VAL A 202 5.26 -4.06 -7.37
N HIS A 203 6.39 -4.68 -7.70
CA HIS A 203 6.45 -6.12 -7.94
C HIS A 203 6.03 -6.93 -6.70
N ALA A 204 6.47 -6.53 -5.51
CA ALA A 204 6.08 -7.15 -4.26
C ALA A 204 4.57 -7.04 -4.00
N ALA A 205 3.99 -5.84 -4.13
CA ALA A 205 2.56 -5.62 -3.94
C ALA A 205 1.72 -6.41 -4.94
N ALA A 206 2.09 -6.39 -6.22
CA ALA A 206 1.43 -7.18 -7.26
C ALA A 206 1.51 -8.69 -7.01
N THR A 207 2.62 -9.17 -6.43
CA THR A 207 2.79 -10.58 -6.04
C THR A 207 1.85 -10.98 -4.91
N ALA A 208 1.67 -10.09 -3.92
CA ALA A 208 0.75 -10.31 -2.80
C ALA A 208 -0.72 -10.01 -3.14
N GLY A 209 -0.99 -9.34 -4.28
CA GLY A 209 -2.34 -8.94 -4.66
C GLY A 209 -2.89 -7.77 -3.83
N VAL A 210 -2.01 -6.92 -3.30
CA VAL A 210 -2.35 -5.75 -2.47
C VAL A 210 -2.05 -4.44 -3.21
N ASP A 211 -2.61 -3.33 -2.72
CA ASP A 211 -2.30 -2.01 -3.28
C ASP A 211 -0.89 -1.54 -2.93
N VAL A 212 -0.37 -0.60 -3.72
CA VAL A 212 0.90 0.08 -3.42
C VAL A 212 0.79 1.57 -3.65
N ILE A 213 1.27 2.35 -2.68
CA ILE A 213 1.14 3.81 -2.67
C ILE A 213 2.52 4.46 -2.67
N ASP A 214 2.71 5.43 -3.57
CA ASP A 214 3.99 6.14 -3.75
C ASP A 214 4.18 7.26 -2.73
N VAL A 215 5.42 7.72 -2.60
CA VAL A 215 5.87 8.75 -1.64
C VAL A 215 5.15 10.09 -1.83
N PRO A 216 4.93 10.88 -0.76
CA PRO A 216 4.43 12.24 -0.88
C PRO A 216 5.31 13.16 -1.75
N TRP A 217 4.67 14.00 -2.56
CA TRP A 217 5.36 15.06 -3.29
C TRP A 217 5.65 16.26 -2.37
N LEU A 218 6.92 16.58 -2.16
CA LEU A 218 7.35 17.51 -1.11
C LEU A 218 7.39 18.99 -1.55
N ASP A 219 7.47 19.27 -2.85
CA ASP A 219 7.53 20.65 -3.35
C ASP A 219 6.11 21.20 -3.58
N LEU A 220 5.66 22.08 -2.69
CA LEU A 220 4.32 22.67 -2.78
C LEU A 220 4.17 23.61 -3.98
N GLU A 221 5.25 24.13 -4.55
CA GLU A 221 5.20 25.13 -5.61
C GLU A 221 5.32 24.52 -7.01
N ASP A 222 5.76 23.25 -7.13
CA ASP A 222 5.85 22.52 -8.39
C ASP A 222 4.68 21.54 -8.60
N GLU A 223 3.50 22.08 -8.90
CA GLU A 223 2.31 21.29 -9.24
C GLU A 223 2.53 20.43 -10.51
N ALA A 224 3.22 21.00 -11.51
CA ALA A 224 3.46 20.29 -12.77
C ALA A 224 4.41 19.10 -12.58
N GLY A 225 5.43 19.22 -11.73
CA GLY A 225 6.30 18.11 -11.33
C GLY A 225 5.57 17.02 -10.57
N MET A 226 4.69 17.42 -9.65
CA MET A 226 3.83 16.51 -8.90
C MET A 226 2.95 15.66 -9.81
N ILE A 227 2.29 16.28 -10.81
CA ILE A 227 1.46 15.56 -11.79
C ILE A 227 2.30 14.60 -12.62
N ARG A 228 3.44 15.05 -13.17
CA ARG A 228 4.33 14.18 -13.98
C ARG A 228 4.83 12.97 -13.18
N GLU A 229 5.19 13.16 -11.91
CA GLU A 229 5.64 12.05 -11.07
C GLU A 229 4.50 11.11 -10.70
N ALA A 230 3.30 11.63 -10.44
CA ALA A 230 2.11 10.82 -10.19
C ALA A 230 1.74 9.96 -11.42
N GLU A 231 1.81 10.52 -12.63
CA GLU A 231 1.57 9.79 -13.87
C GLU A 231 2.60 8.68 -14.05
N ALA A 232 3.89 8.98 -13.82
CA ALA A 232 4.95 7.98 -13.88
C ALA A 232 4.78 6.86 -12.83
N ALA A 233 4.25 7.18 -11.64
CA ALA A 233 3.91 6.20 -10.61
C ALA A 233 2.72 5.32 -11.02
N ALA A 234 1.66 5.90 -11.57
CA ALA A 234 0.52 5.16 -12.08
C ALA A 234 0.93 4.20 -13.22
N ASP A 235 1.76 4.67 -14.15
CA ASP A 235 2.31 3.86 -15.25
C ASP A 235 3.18 2.71 -14.75
N LEU A 236 3.96 2.95 -13.67
CA LEU A 236 4.81 1.92 -13.09
C LEU A 236 4.01 0.83 -12.35
N GLY A 237 2.80 1.16 -11.88
CA GLY A 237 1.87 0.22 -11.25
C GLY A 237 1.40 0.59 -9.84
N PHE A 238 1.65 1.83 -9.38
CA PHE A 238 1.11 2.32 -8.12
C PHE A 238 -0.41 2.58 -8.20
N SER A 239 -1.09 2.33 -7.08
CA SER A 239 -2.53 2.58 -6.90
C SER A 239 -2.83 4.01 -6.43
N GLY A 240 -1.82 4.71 -5.89
CA GLY A 240 -1.96 6.07 -5.40
C GLY A 240 -0.65 6.73 -5.02
N LYS A 241 -0.74 7.97 -4.50
CA LYS A 241 0.40 8.76 -4.05
C LYS A 241 0.10 9.60 -2.82
N GLY A 242 1.10 9.79 -1.98
CA GLY A 242 1.00 10.66 -0.81
C GLY A 242 0.90 12.14 -1.12
N THR A 243 0.33 12.87 -0.16
CA THR A 243 0.20 14.32 -0.19
C THR A 243 0.72 14.90 1.10
N ILE A 244 1.33 16.08 1.02
CA ILE A 244 1.69 16.89 2.20
C ILE A 244 0.73 18.07 2.40
N HIS A 245 -0.13 18.35 1.42
CA HIS A 245 -1.08 19.44 1.49
C HIS A 245 -2.38 19.10 0.75
N PRO A 246 -3.56 19.47 1.29
CA PRO A 246 -4.85 19.15 0.68
C PRO A 246 -5.01 19.60 -0.78
N LYS A 247 -4.33 20.68 -1.17
CA LYS A 247 -4.33 21.18 -2.56
C LYS A 247 -3.85 20.16 -3.60
N GLN A 248 -3.03 19.18 -3.21
CA GLN A 248 -2.50 18.15 -4.12
C GLN A 248 -3.54 17.04 -4.40
N ILE A 249 -4.49 16.83 -3.49
CA ILE A 249 -5.43 15.70 -3.51
C ILE A 249 -6.26 15.64 -4.80
N PRO A 250 -6.89 16.73 -5.29
CA PRO A 250 -7.70 16.65 -6.51
C PRO A 250 -6.88 16.24 -7.74
N HIS A 251 -5.64 16.70 -7.84
CA HIS A 251 -4.74 16.37 -8.96
C HIS A 251 -4.31 14.91 -8.90
N ILE A 252 -3.92 14.43 -7.73
CA ILE A 252 -3.52 13.03 -7.52
C ILE A 252 -4.72 12.10 -7.75
N ASN A 253 -5.89 12.39 -7.17
CA ASN A 253 -7.09 11.60 -7.40
C ASN A 253 -7.44 11.51 -8.89
N ARG A 254 -7.26 12.60 -9.65
CA ARG A 254 -7.48 12.60 -11.10
C ARG A 254 -6.49 11.69 -11.84
N VAL A 255 -5.21 11.71 -11.50
CA VAL A 255 -4.19 10.87 -12.14
C VAL A 255 -4.46 9.37 -11.91
N PHE A 256 -4.85 9.00 -10.69
CA PHE A 256 -5.12 7.61 -10.32
C PHE A 256 -6.57 7.15 -10.58
N THR A 257 -7.41 7.99 -11.20
CA THR A 257 -8.77 7.61 -11.63
C THR A 257 -8.76 7.43 -13.15
N PRO A 258 -9.01 6.22 -13.68
CA PRO A 258 -9.16 6.03 -15.12
C PRO A 258 -10.25 6.94 -15.70
N ASP A 259 -10.06 7.47 -16.91
CA ASP A 259 -11.10 8.29 -17.55
C ASP A 259 -12.24 7.44 -18.16
N ASP A 260 -13.37 8.08 -18.44
CA ASP A 260 -14.56 7.41 -18.97
C ASP A 260 -14.31 6.69 -20.30
N ALA A 261 -13.41 7.24 -21.14
CA ALA A 261 -13.04 6.63 -22.41
C ALA A 261 -12.26 5.32 -22.22
N THR A 262 -11.30 5.32 -21.28
CA THR A 262 -10.51 4.16 -20.88
C THR A 262 -11.40 3.07 -20.28
N VAL A 263 -12.37 3.45 -19.45
CA VAL A 263 -13.35 2.53 -18.84
C VAL A 263 -14.31 1.97 -19.88
N ALA A 264 -14.81 2.79 -20.81
CA ALA A 264 -15.65 2.33 -21.91
C ALA A 264 -14.92 1.31 -22.80
N HIS A 265 -13.65 1.57 -23.12
CA HIS A 265 -12.81 0.60 -23.83
C HIS A 265 -12.61 -0.69 -23.04
N ALA A 266 -12.31 -0.59 -21.74
CA ALA A 266 -12.14 -1.75 -20.87
C ALA A 266 -13.40 -2.63 -20.80
N ARG A 267 -14.58 -2.02 -20.63
CA ARG A 267 -15.88 -2.73 -20.67
C ARG A 267 -16.09 -3.41 -22.02
N LYS A 268 -15.86 -2.70 -23.13
CA LYS A 268 -15.97 -3.26 -24.49
C LYS A 268 -15.07 -4.48 -24.68
N VAL A 269 -13.83 -4.44 -24.20
CA VAL A 269 -12.89 -5.57 -24.29
C VAL A 269 -13.36 -6.76 -23.46
N LEU A 270 -13.84 -6.52 -22.24
CA LEU A 270 -14.38 -7.56 -21.35
C LEU A 270 -15.62 -8.23 -21.97
N ASP A 271 -16.57 -7.44 -22.49
CA ASP A 271 -17.79 -7.93 -23.12
C ASP A 271 -17.46 -8.76 -24.39
N ALA A 272 -16.54 -8.27 -25.22
CA ALA A 272 -16.08 -9.00 -26.41
C ALA A 272 -15.47 -10.36 -26.05
N PHE A 273 -14.70 -10.44 -24.95
CA PHE A 273 -14.10 -11.69 -24.49
C PHE A 273 -15.13 -12.63 -23.86
N ALA A 274 -16.11 -12.11 -23.12
CA ALA A 274 -17.19 -12.92 -22.54
C ALA A 274 -18.09 -13.56 -23.62
N ALA A 275 -18.24 -12.92 -24.78
CA ALA A 275 -19.02 -13.42 -25.90
C ALA A 275 -18.25 -14.36 -26.85
N ALA A 276 -16.94 -14.51 -26.68
CA ALA A 276 -16.10 -15.27 -27.61
C ALA A 276 -15.73 -16.66 -27.07
N ASP A 277 -15.75 -17.66 -27.95
CA ASP A 277 -15.30 -19.03 -27.66
C ASP A 277 -13.77 -19.22 -27.84
N SER A 278 -13.02 -18.14 -28.04
CA SER A 278 -11.58 -18.18 -28.35
C SER A 278 -10.74 -17.45 -27.31
N GLY A 279 -9.51 -17.90 -27.11
CA GLY A 279 -8.55 -17.26 -26.19
C GLY A 279 -7.90 -15.97 -26.72
N LEU A 280 -8.24 -15.54 -27.94
CA LEU A 280 -7.57 -14.49 -28.69
C LEU A 280 -8.59 -13.68 -29.49
N LEU A 281 -8.62 -12.37 -29.34
CA LEU A 281 -9.57 -11.51 -30.03
C LEU A 281 -8.91 -10.32 -30.70
N VAL A 282 -9.57 -9.75 -31.71
CA VAL A 282 -9.18 -8.47 -32.28
C VAL A 282 -10.25 -7.45 -31.93
N VAL A 283 -9.90 -6.44 -31.14
CA VAL A 283 -10.77 -5.32 -30.79
C VAL A 283 -10.10 -4.03 -31.28
N ASP A 284 -10.79 -3.25 -32.11
CA ASP A 284 -10.27 -2.01 -32.71
C ASP A 284 -8.91 -2.19 -33.40
N GLY A 285 -8.74 -3.31 -34.11
CA GLY A 285 -7.52 -3.64 -34.85
C GLY A 285 -6.34 -4.09 -33.98
N LYS A 286 -6.52 -4.21 -32.66
CA LYS A 286 -5.49 -4.70 -31.73
C LYS A 286 -5.78 -6.11 -31.28
N LEU A 287 -4.74 -6.94 -31.25
CA LEU A 287 -4.80 -8.30 -30.72
C LEU A 287 -4.90 -8.25 -29.19
N ILE A 288 -5.89 -8.93 -28.63
CA ILE A 288 -6.18 -8.98 -27.20
C ILE A 288 -6.08 -10.44 -26.73
N GLU A 289 -5.25 -10.65 -25.71
CA GLU A 289 -5.02 -11.94 -25.07
C GLU A 289 -5.59 -11.96 -23.64
N LYS A 290 -5.78 -13.16 -23.07
CA LYS A 290 -6.32 -13.34 -21.71
C LYS A 290 -5.65 -12.48 -20.61
N PRO A 291 -4.31 -12.26 -20.59
CA PRO A 291 -3.69 -11.39 -19.58
C PRO A 291 -4.21 -9.95 -19.60
N VAL A 292 -4.65 -9.44 -20.75
CA VAL A 292 -5.20 -8.08 -20.90
C VAL A 292 -6.48 -7.92 -20.08
N LEU A 293 -7.27 -8.97 -19.92
CA LEU A 293 -8.52 -8.94 -19.16
C LEU A 293 -8.28 -8.57 -17.69
N ARG A 294 -7.17 -9.01 -17.08
CA ARG A 294 -6.83 -8.61 -15.71
C ARG A 294 -6.65 -7.10 -15.60
N SER A 295 -5.99 -6.49 -16.59
CA SER A 295 -5.82 -5.03 -16.64
C SER A 295 -7.16 -4.31 -16.83
N MET A 296 -8.00 -4.80 -17.75
CA MET A 296 -9.32 -4.20 -18.03
C MET A 296 -10.26 -4.30 -16.83
N THR A 297 -10.31 -5.44 -16.16
CA THR A 297 -11.07 -5.62 -14.92
C THR A 297 -10.59 -4.66 -13.83
N ARG A 298 -9.27 -4.51 -13.67
CA ARG A 298 -8.69 -3.55 -12.70
C ARG A 298 -9.10 -2.11 -13.02
N ILE A 299 -9.05 -1.71 -14.28
CA ILE A 299 -9.48 -0.37 -14.73
C ILE A 299 -10.93 -0.10 -14.33
N VAL A 300 -11.85 -1.02 -14.68
CA VAL A 300 -13.28 -0.86 -14.36
C VAL A 300 -13.50 -0.79 -12.85
N ASN A 301 -12.89 -1.71 -12.10
CA ASN A 301 -13.05 -1.76 -10.65
C ASN A 301 -12.49 -0.51 -9.96
N THR A 302 -11.37 0.03 -10.44
CA THR A 302 -10.75 1.26 -9.91
C THR A 302 -11.65 2.45 -10.14
N TRP A 303 -12.20 2.59 -11.35
CA TRP A 303 -13.17 3.66 -11.65
C TRP A 303 -14.44 3.53 -10.81
N GLU A 304 -15.01 2.33 -10.69
CA GLU A 304 -16.20 2.12 -9.86
C GLU A 304 -15.95 2.43 -8.38
N ALA A 305 -14.76 2.11 -7.86
CA ALA A 305 -14.35 2.49 -6.51
C ALA A 305 -14.23 4.02 -6.36
N ALA A 306 -13.66 4.69 -7.35
CA ALA A 306 -13.53 6.15 -7.38
C ALA A 306 -14.87 6.88 -7.46
N GLN A 307 -15.86 6.35 -8.21
CA GLN A 307 -17.19 6.96 -8.33
C GLN A 307 -18.07 6.74 -7.08
N ARG A 308 -17.74 5.74 -6.26
CA ARG A 308 -18.36 5.56 -4.94
C ARG A 308 -17.79 6.53 -3.90
N GLY A 309 -16.69 7.23 -4.20
CA GLY A 309 -15.94 8.18 -3.35
C GLY A 309 -16.41 9.63 -3.42
#